data_AF-K4IDL4-F1
#
_entry.id   AF-K4IDL4-F1
#
_cell.length_a   1.000
_cell.length_b   1.000
_cell.length_c   1.000
_cell.angle_alpha   90.00
_cell.angle_beta   90.00
_cell.angle_gamma   90.00
#
_symmetry.space_group_name_H-M   'P 1'
#
loop_
_entity.id
_entity.type
_entity.pdbx_description
1 polymer ?
#
loop_
_entity_poly.entity_id
_entity_poly.type
_entity_poly.pdbx_seq_one_letter_code
_entity_poly.pdbx_strand_id
1 'polypeptide(L)'
;MASFSLLTKPKVSELADFLFLIYLLTLVLNHIIKKGNNFGFTLKTMILNVRINLMIRELEGTDIKGLNNLPPIDWKFDYEAFVKSFIEDDFFHAFVIIQDELIVGTGNVMLKEKVGWLANIIVDQNHRGKGLGYKMTKFLVDFLNHKGCETQLLIATELGETVYQKVGFRKIMEYQCFDSEVDMDFNYTNSMRRLKKSDLESIYKLDKETNGENRIHLIDKYFATGTGYFNNDKELLEFYLPHLGRGLVLSKDSKAGIELLKLKHTKQGMRTLLPIDNGEGVNFLESYGLKKGVKWSRMILGKENKWNPKYIYSYGGGYCG
;
A
#
# COMPACT_ATOMS: atom_id res chain seq x y z
N MET A 1 -11.31 33.23 -12.47
CA MET A 1 -10.16 33.53 -13.35
C MET A 1 -8.92 33.09 -12.58
N ALA A 2 -8.34 31.91 -12.83
CA ALA A 2 -7.52 31.55 -14.01
C ALA A 2 -6.51 32.67 -14.31
N SER A 3 -5.18 32.46 -14.30
CA SER A 3 -4.37 31.33 -14.77
C SER A 3 -2.93 31.44 -14.18
N PHE A 4 -2.27 30.36 -13.74
CA PHE A 4 -1.20 29.59 -14.45
C PHE A 4 -0.14 30.49 -15.15
N SER A 5 1.19 30.31 -15.10
CA SER A 5 2.12 29.20 -14.87
C SER A 5 3.55 29.83 -14.91
N LEU A 6 4.64 29.32 -14.32
CA LEU A 6 5.49 28.21 -14.75
C LEU A 6 6.68 28.14 -13.78
N LEU A 7 6.83 27.06 -13.02
CA LEU A 7 8.15 26.58 -12.62
C LEU A 7 8.66 25.80 -13.83
N THR A 8 9.42 26.49 -14.68
CA THR A 8 10.03 25.89 -15.86
C THR A 8 11.03 24.82 -15.42
N LYS A 9 10.91 23.61 -16.00
CA LYS A 9 12.04 22.68 -16.14
C LYS A 9 13.26 23.48 -16.62
N PRO A 10 14.49 23.18 -16.16
CA PRO A 10 15.67 23.85 -16.70
C PRO A 10 15.59 23.74 -18.22
N LYS A 11 15.65 24.88 -18.89
CA LYS A 11 15.63 24.92 -20.35
C LYS A 11 16.80 24.06 -20.82
N VAL A 12 16.67 23.40 -21.97
CA VAL A 12 17.76 22.64 -22.60
C VAL A 12 19.06 23.48 -22.67
N SER A 13 18.95 24.81 -22.68
CA SER A 13 20.07 25.75 -22.54
C SER A 13 20.85 25.60 -21.22
N GLU A 14 20.23 25.46 -20.04
CA GLU A 14 20.97 25.36 -18.77
C GLU A 14 21.70 24.03 -18.60
N LEU A 15 21.12 22.93 -19.12
CA LEU A 15 21.78 21.63 -19.17
C LEU A 15 22.90 21.62 -20.21
N ALA A 16 22.71 22.29 -21.34
CA ALA A 16 23.73 22.50 -22.36
C ALA A 16 24.84 23.42 -21.83
N ASP A 17 24.53 24.46 -21.07
CA ASP A 17 25.49 25.37 -20.44
C ASP A 17 26.30 24.64 -19.37
N PHE A 18 25.67 23.74 -18.59
CA PHE A 18 26.37 22.89 -17.64
C PHE A 18 27.29 21.86 -18.32
N LEU A 19 26.82 21.20 -19.39
CA LEU A 19 27.64 20.29 -20.20
C LEU A 19 28.75 21.03 -20.95
N PHE A 20 28.51 22.26 -21.38
CA PHE A 20 29.47 23.14 -22.03
C PHE A 20 30.54 23.61 -21.03
N LEU A 21 30.16 23.90 -19.79
CA LEU A 21 31.09 24.22 -18.72
C LEU A 21 31.98 23.01 -18.39
N ILE A 22 31.41 21.80 -18.33
CA ILE A 22 32.15 20.54 -18.16
C ILE A 22 33.12 20.33 -19.34
N TYR A 23 32.68 20.60 -20.57
CA TYR A 23 33.50 20.47 -21.78
C TYR A 23 34.66 21.48 -21.82
N LEU A 24 34.40 22.73 -21.43
CA LEU A 24 35.43 23.78 -21.27
C LEU A 24 36.45 23.41 -20.20
N LEU A 25 35.98 22.89 -19.06
CA LEU A 25 36.85 22.37 -18.00
C LEU A 25 37.73 21.22 -18.51
N THR A 26 37.18 20.30 -19.31
CA THR A 26 37.97 19.20 -19.91
C THR A 26 38.99 19.70 -20.93
N LEU A 27 38.66 20.71 -21.73
CA LEU A 27 39.59 21.34 -22.68
C LEU A 27 40.73 22.08 -21.96
N VAL A 28 40.42 22.84 -20.92
CA VAL A 28 41.42 23.53 -20.08
C VAL A 28 42.34 22.52 -19.39
N LEU A 29 41.78 21.43 -18.84
CA LEU A 29 42.54 20.34 -18.24
C LEU A 29 43.45 19.63 -19.25
N ASN A 30 42.98 19.36 -20.46
CA ASN A 30 43.79 18.77 -21.54
C ASN A 30 44.92 19.71 -22.01
N HIS A 31 44.69 21.03 -22.00
CA HIS A 31 45.72 22.01 -22.32
C HIS A 31 46.81 22.09 -21.23
N ILE A 32 46.42 21.96 -19.96
CA ILE A 32 47.34 21.93 -18.81
C ILE A 32 48.17 20.63 -18.82
N ILE A 33 47.56 19.49 -19.15
CA ILE A 33 48.25 18.18 -19.25
C ILE A 33 49.29 18.16 -20.40
N LYS A 34 49.01 18.82 -21.53
CA LYS A 34 49.96 18.92 -22.66
C LYS A 34 51.19 19.79 -22.39
N LYS A 35 51.19 20.62 -21.34
CA LYS A 35 52.32 21.51 -20.98
C LYS A 35 53.35 20.88 -20.02
N GLY A 36 53.29 19.57 -19.81
CA GLY A 36 54.45 18.83 -19.30
C GLY A 36 54.83 19.11 -17.84
N ASN A 37 53.85 19.30 -16.96
CA ASN A 37 54.08 19.18 -15.52
C ASN A 37 53.49 17.85 -15.02
N ASN A 38 54.35 17.03 -14.40
CA ASN A 38 53.99 15.81 -13.69
C ASN A 38 52.96 16.10 -12.60
N PHE A 39 51.68 16.03 -12.95
CA PHE A 39 50.56 15.85 -12.02
C PHE A 39 49.82 14.56 -12.37
N GLY A 40 50.59 13.51 -12.67
CA GLY A 40 50.10 12.16 -12.87
C GLY A 40 49.84 11.46 -11.54
N PHE A 41 49.06 12.06 -10.62
CA PHE A 41 48.55 11.39 -9.42
C PHE A 41 47.53 12.31 -8.72
N THR A 42 46.28 12.37 -9.21
CA THR A 42 45.03 12.69 -8.45
C THR A 42 43.81 13.07 -9.30
N LEU A 43 43.82 12.99 -10.64
CA LEU A 43 42.58 13.29 -11.38
C LEU A 43 41.57 12.13 -11.48
N LYS A 44 42.02 10.88 -11.27
CA LYS A 44 41.08 9.73 -11.14
C LYS A 44 40.21 9.83 -9.88
N THR A 45 40.62 10.65 -8.92
CA THR A 45 39.90 10.98 -7.68
C THR A 45 39.04 12.25 -7.81
N MET A 46 39.11 12.94 -8.95
CA MET A 46 38.33 14.13 -9.30
C MET A 46 37.19 13.80 -10.29
N ILE A 47 36.84 12.52 -10.43
CA ILE A 47 35.51 12.15 -10.88
C ILE A 47 34.58 12.61 -9.76
N LEU A 48 33.82 13.67 -10.05
CA LEU A 48 32.68 14.20 -9.29
C LEU A 48 32.11 13.16 -8.31
N ASN A 49 32.61 13.15 -7.07
CA ASN A 49 31.93 12.52 -5.95
C ASN A 49 30.75 13.43 -5.59
N VAL A 50 29.77 13.53 -6.49
CA VAL A 50 28.43 13.98 -6.12
C VAL A 50 27.92 12.89 -5.20
N ARG A 51 28.14 13.06 -3.89
CA ARG A 51 27.49 12.21 -2.89
C ARG A 51 26.01 12.46 -3.04
N ILE A 52 25.31 11.54 -3.69
CA ILE A 52 23.85 11.49 -3.69
C ILE A 52 23.44 11.42 -2.22
N ASN A 53 22.81 12.47 -1.71
CA ASN A 53 22.34 12.49 -0.33
C ASN A 53 21.04 11.70 -0.29
N LEU A 54 21.12 10.43 0.14
CA LEU A 54 19.99 9.53 0.25
C LEU A 54 19.72 9.25 1.72
N MET A 55 18.51 9.57 2.18
CA MET A 55 18.10 9.37 3.57
C MET A 55 16.71 8.74 3.63
N ILE A 56 16.49 7.89 4.63
CA ILE A 56 15.14 7.47 5.05
C ILE A 56 14.87 8.14 6.40
N ARG A 57 13.75 8.85 6.52
CA ARG A 57 13.29 9.42 7.79
C ARG A 57 11.80 9.26 7.95
N GLU A 58 11.31 9.46 9.17
CA GLU A 58 9.88 9.51 9.46
C GLU A 58 9.21 10.62 8.66
N LEU A 59 7.98 10.37 8.21
CA LEU A 59 7.17 11.29 7.44
C LEU A 59 6.59 12.35 8.38
N GLU A 60 6.77 13.62 8.02
CA GLU A 60 6.25 14.76 8.77
C GLU A 60 5.00 15.33 8.10
N GLY A 61 4.16 16.06 8.85
CA GLY A 61 2.92 16.62 8.31
C GLY A 61 3.12 17.52 7.08
N THR A 62 4.27 18.19 6.99
CA THR A 62 4.67 19.02 5.83
C THR A 62 4.95 18.21 4.57
N ASP A 63 5.33 16.94 4.70
CA ASP A 63 5.62 16.04 3.57
C ASP A 63 4.36 15.51 2.89
N ILE A 64 3.20 15.61 3.56
CA ILE A 64 1.95 15.02 3.04
C ILE A 64 1.57 15.64 1.69
N LYS A 65 1.75 16.96 1.55
CA LYS A 65 1.39 17.66 0.33
C LYS A 65 2.23 17.16 -0.85
N GLY A 66 1.58 16.63 -1.87
CA GLY A 66 2.21 16.13 -3.09
C GLY A 66 2.43 14.61 -3.10
N LEU A 67 2.14 13.89 -2.01
CA LEU A 67 2.25 12.43 -1.99
C LEU A 67 1.34 11.75 -3.02
N ASN A 68 0.24 12.38 -3.40
CA ASN A 68 -0.64 11.87 -4.47
C ASN A 68 0.03 11.73 -5.85
N ASN A 69 1.23 12.30 -6.03
CA ASN A 69 2.01 12.14 -7.26
C ASN A 69 2.83 10.84 -7.30
N LEU A 70 2.99 10.12 -6.18
CA LEU A 70 3.80 8.90 -6.10
C LEU A 70 3.06 7.63 -6.53
N PRO A 71 1.82 7.35 -6.05
CA PRO A 71 1.17 6.09 -6.32
C PRO A 71 0.94 5.83 -7.81
N PRO A 72 1.00 4.56 -8.25
CA PRO A 72 0.53 4.17 -9.56
C PRO A 72 -0.94 4.58 -9.79
N ILE A 73 -1.27 5.05 -11.00
CA ILE A 73 -2.61 5.58 -11.32
C ILE A 73 -3.73 4.53 -11.14
N ASP A 74 -3.41 3.26 -11.35
CA ASP A 74 -4.32 2.12 -11.23
C ASP A 74 -4.66 1.78 -9.77
N TRP A 75 -3.92 2.33 -8.81
CA TRP A 75 -4.26 2.19 -7.41
C TRP A 75 -5.49 3.02 -7.04
N LYS A 76 -5.91 4.03 -7.81
CA LYS A 76 -7.18 4.76 -7.61
C LYS A 76 -7.52 5.03 -6.11
N PHE A 77 -6.64 5.71 -5.39
CA PHE A 77 -6.88 6.13 -4.00
C PHE A 77 -6.17 7.46 -3.72
N ASP A 78 -6.70 8.20 -2.75
CA ASP A 78 -6.11 9.43 -2.24
C ASP A 78 -5.12 9.09 -1.13
N TYR A 79 -3.83 9.17 -1.45
CA TYR A 79 -2.76 8.84 -0.53
C TYR A 79 -2.57 9.91 0.55
N GLU A 80 -2.77 11.18 0.21
CA GLU A 80 -2.73 12.26 1.21
C GLU A 80 -3.84 12.10 2.25
N ALA A 81 -5.07 11.82 1.80
CA ALA A 81 -6.19 11.58 2.71
C ALA A 81 -5.95 10.33 3.57
N PHE A 82 -5.39 9.28 2.99
CA PHE A 82 -4.99 8.08 3.73
C PHE A 82 -4.00 8.43 4.86
N VAL A 83 -2.88 9.09 4.56
CA VAL A 83 -1.89 9.45 5.57
C VAL A 83 -2.50 10.36 6.65
N LYS A 84 -3.23 11.41 6.26
CA LYS A 84 -3.91 12.32 7.21
C LYS A 84 -4.87 11.58 8.15
N SER A 85 -5.49 10.51 7.68
CA SER A 85 -6.42 9.73 8.51
C SER A 85 -5.75 8.89 9.58
N PHE A 86 -4.44 8.60 9.48
CA PHE A 86 -3.71 7.71 10.40
C PHE A 86 -2.47 8.33 11.04
N ILE A 87 -2.00 9.50 10.60
CA ILE A 87 -0.70 10.05 11.03
C ILE A 87 -0.59 10.28 12.56
N GLU A 88 -1.71 10.50 13.24
CA GLU A 88 -1.78 10.67 14.70
C GLU A 88 -2.05 9.35 15.47
N ASP A 89 -2.29 8.25 14.76
CA ASP A 89 -2.61 6.96 15.36
C ASP A 89 -1.33 6.23 15.83
N ASP A 90 -1.31 5.73 17.07
CA ASP A 90 -0.16 5.07 17.71
C ASP A 90 0.36 3.82 16.99
N PHE A 91 -0.49 3.21 16.17
CA PHE A 91 -0.21 1.99 15.42
C PHE A 91 0.31 2.29 14.02
N PHE A 92 0.37 3.54 13.57
CA PHE A 92 0.77 3.90 12.21
C PHE A 92 2.11 4.65 12.21
N HIS A 93 3.04 4.17 11.38
CA HIS A 93 4.32 4.84 11.17
C HIS A 93 4.62 4.93 9.67
N ALA A 94 4.89 6.12 9.16
CA ALA A 94 5.20 6.35 7.76
C ALA A 94 6.60 6.95 7.60
N PHE A 95 7.26 6.60 6.50
CA PHE A 95 8.64 6.99 6.22
C PHE A 95 8.77 7.40 4.75
N VAL A 96 9.67 8.35 4.50
CA VAL A 96 9.98 8.85 3.17
C VAL A 96 11.45 8.57 2.82
N ILE A 97 11.71 8.30 1.54
CA ILE A 97 13.06 8.36 0.98
C ILE A 97 13.26 9.75 0.41
N ILE A 98 14.28 10.44 0.89
CA ILE A 98 14.70 11.74 0.38
C ILE A 98 15.98 11.55 -0.42
N GLN A 99 15.97 12.06 -1.65
CA GLN A 99 17.14 12.16 -2.51
C GLN A 99 17.24 13.60 -3.02
N ASP A 100 18.35 14.27 -2.73
CA ASP A 100 18.63 15.64 -3.19
C ASP A 100 17.46 16.60 -2.88
N GLU A 101 16.98 16.56 -1.62
CA GLU A 101 15.84 17.33 -1.08
C GLU A 101 14.45 16.95 -1.62
N LEU A 102 14.37 15.98 -2.53
CA LEU A 102 13.11 15.50 -3.10
C LEU A 102 12.67 14.20 -2.43
N ILE A 103 11.38 14.09 -2.12
CA ILE A 103 10.77 12.81 -1.74
C ILE A 103 10.65 11.95 -3.00
N VAL A 104 11.45 10.88 -3.06
CA VAL A 104 11.50 9.95 -4.21
C VAL A 104 10.89 8.58 -3.90
N GLY A 105 10.42 8.39 -2.66
CA GLY A 105 9.71 7.20 -2.27
C GLY A 105 9.11 7.30 -0.88
N THR A 106 8.25 6.34 -0.56
CA THR A 106 7.50 6.27 0.69
C THR A 106 7.28 4.81 1.08
N GLY A 107 6.97 4.58 2.34
CA GLY A 107 6.52 3.31 2.89
C GLY A 107 5.94 3.53 4.28
N ASN A 108 4.97 2.71 4.68
CA ASN A 108 4.42 2.78 6.03
C ASN A 108 4.22 1.39 6.62
N VAL A 109 4.05 1.37 7.94
CA VAL A 109 3.63 0.20 8.68
C VAL A 109 2.41 0.49 9.53
N MET A 110 1.53 -0.51 9.65
CA MET A 110 0.50 -0.58 10.68
C MET A 110 0.87 -1.68 11.67
N LEU A 111 1.30 -1.31 12.88
CA LEU A 111 1.75 -2.23 13.92
C LEU A 111 0.78 -2.22 15.11
N LYS A 112 0.15 -3.36 15.37
CA LYS A 112 -0.60 -3.58 16.61
C LYS A 112 -0.10 -4.84 17.29
N GLU A 113 0.19 -4.74 18.59
CA GLU A 113 0.75 -5.83 19.39
C GLU A 113 2.02 -6.43 18.74
N LYS A 114 1.92 -7.65 18.21
CA LYS A 114 3.02 -8.41 17.61
C LYS A 114 2.87 -8.60 16.10
N VAL A 115 1.90 -7.95 15.47
CA VAL A 115 1.61 -8.07 14.04
C VAL A 115 1.76 -6.71 13.36
N GLY A 116 2.58 -6.66 12.31
CA GLY A 116 2.87 -5.45 11.54
C GLY A 116 2.57 -5.64 10.06
N TRP A 117 1.82 -4.72 9.48
CA TRP A 117 1.56 -4.67 8.04
C TRP A 117 2.44 -3.65 7.36
N LEU A 118 3.19 -4.04 6.33
CA LEU A 118 3.90 -3.11 5.47
C LEU A 118 3.00 -2.72 4.30
N ALA A 119 2.84 -1.42 4.05
CA ALA A 119 1.98 -0.93 2.98
C ALA A 119 2.51 0.35 2.31
N ASN A 120 1.92 0.66 1.16
CA ASN A 120 2.24 1.81 0.31
C ASN A 120 3.75 2.05 0.12
N ILE A 121 4.50 0.96 -0.07
CA ILE A 121 5.91 1.03 -0.46
C ILE A 121 5.94 1.43 -1.93
N ILE A 122 6.23 2.71 -2.18
CA ILE A 122 6.16 3.31 -3.50
C ILE A 122 7.47 4.03 -3.77
N VAL A 123 8.02 3.83 -4.97
CA VAL A 123 9.18 4.58 -5.47
C VAL A 123 8.73 5.34 -6.71
N ASP A 124 9.09 6.62 -6.76
CA ASP A 124 8.89 7.49 -7.91
C ASP A 124 9.36 6.80 -9.20
N GLN A 125 8.61 6.94 -10.28
CA GLN A 125 8.86 6.21 -11.52
C GLN A 125 10.26 6.47 -12.09
N ASN A 126 10.78 7.70 -11.97
CA ASN A 126 12.11 8.07 -12.47
C ASN A 126 13.26 7.61 -11.54
N HIS A 127 12.91 7.06 -10.38
CA HIS A 127 13.83 6.58 -9.35
C HIS A 127 13.78 5.05 -9.17
N ARG A 128 12.96 4.34 -9.95
CA ARG A 128 12.89 2.87 -9.98
C ARG A 128 14.16 2.24 -10.56
N GLY A 129 14.35 0.95 -10.28
CA GLY A 129 15.53 0.21 -10.74
C GLY A 129 16.82 0.48 -9.97
N LYS A 130 16.81 1.42 -9.00
CA LYS A 130 17.97 1.83 -8.19
C LYS A 130 18.05 1.13 -6.81
N GLY A 131 17.26 0.09 -6.60
CA GLY A 131 17.21 -0.64 -5.32
C GLY A 131 16.48 0.09 -4.18
N LEU A 132 15.85 1.23 -4.44
CA LEU A 132 15.16 2.03 -3.40
C LEU A 132 13.98 1.29 -2.74
N GLY A 133 13.22 0.50 -3.51
CA GLY A 133 12.13 -0.31 -2.95
C GLY A 133 12.66 -1.34 -1.96
N TYR A 134 13.77 -2.02 -2.29
CA TYR A 134 14.43 -2.95 -1.37
C TYR A 134 14.93 -2.24 -0.11
N LYS A 135 15.56 -1.06 -0.25
CA LYS A 135 16.03 -0.27 0.89
C LYS A 135 14.88 0.12 1.82
N MET A 136 13.76 0.63 1.29
CA MET A 136 12.58 0.95 2.08
C MET A 136 12.02 -0.29 2.77
N THR A 137 11.79 -1.39 2.05
CA THR A 137 11.28 -2.63 2.65
C THR A 137 12.19 -3.12 3.78
N LYS A 138 13.51 -3.16 3.57
CA LYS A 138 14.46 -3.59 4.60
C LYS A 138 14.41 -2.69 5.83
N PHE A 139 14.33 -1.38 5.63
CA PHE A 139 14.17 -0.41 6.71
C PHE A 139 12.90 -0.66 7.52
N LEU A 140 11.74 -0.86 6.87
CA LEU A 140 10.47 -1.13 7.56
C LEU A 140 10.51 -2.46 8.34
N VAL A 141 11.13 -3.50 7.77
CA VAL A 141 11.33 -4.78 8.46
C VAL A 141 12.19 -4.59 9.72
N ASP A 142 13.29 -3.85 9.61
CA ASP A 142 14.17 -3.58 10.75
C ASP A 142 13.44 -2.74 11.81
N PHE A 143 12.67 -1.73 11.40
CA PHE A 143 11.83 -0.96 12.31
C PHE A 143 10.85 -1.86 13.08
N LEU A 144 10.12 -2.76 12.40
CA LEU A 144 9.20 -3.69 13.03
C LEU A 144 9.91 -4.67 13.96
N ASN A 145 11.07 -5.19 13.58
CA ASN A 145 11.89 -6.07 14.42
C ASN A 145 12.30 -5.37 15.72
N HIS A 146 12.76 -4.11 15.65
CA HIS A 146 13.11 -3.33 16.84
C HIS A 146 11.91 -3.04 17.75
N LYS A 147 10.69 -2.97 17.18
CA LYS A 147 9.45 -2.89 17.95
C LYS A 147 8.97 -4.24 18.50
N GLY A 148 9.73 -5.31 18.27
CA GLY A 148 9.43 -6.67 18.73
C GLY A 148 8.24 -7.31 18.03
N CYS A 149 7.98 -6.92 16.77
CA CYS A 149 7.00 -7.55 15.90
C CYS A 149 7.41 -8.99 15.58
N GLU A 150 6.46 -9.93 15.60
CA GLU A 150 6.71 -11.36 15.36
C GLU A 150 6.17 -11.83 14.01
N THR A 151 5.12 -11.17 13.51
CA THR A 151 4.46 -11.49 12.24
C THR A 151 4.38 -10.23 11.39
N GLN A 152 5.06 -10.23 10.25
CA GLN A 152 5.06 -9.12 9.31
C GLN A 152 4.33 -9.53 8.03
N LEU A 153 3.35 -8.74 7.61
CA LEU A 153 2.42 -9.04 6.53
C LEU A 153 2.45 -7.95 5.48
N LEU A 154 2.18 -8.33 4.23
CA LEU A 154 1.92 -7.40 3.14
C LEU A 154 1.11 -8.07 2.04
N ILE A 155 0.49 -7.25 1.20
CA ILE A 155 -0.08 -7.69 -0.09
C ILE A 155 0.77 -7.08 -1.20
N ALA A 156 1.46 -7.95 -1.94
CA ALA A 156 2.39 -7.60 -2.99
C ALA A 156 1.70 -7.51 -4.35
N THR A 157 1.94 -6.40 -5.05
CA THR A 157 1.77 -6.35 -6.50
C THR A 157 2.82 -7.24 -7.18
N GLU A 158 2.61 -7.59 -8.44
CA GLU A 158 3.57 -8.35 -9.24
C GLU A 158 4.97 -7.71 -9.25
N LEU A 159 5.03 -6.38 -9.42
CA LEU A 159 6.29 -5.62 -9.37
C LEU A 159 6.97 -5.69 -7.99
N GLY A 160 6.18 -5.65 -6.92
CA GLY A 160 6.68 -5.66 -5.55
C GLY A 160 7.14 -7.03 -5.06
N GLU A 161 6.51 -8.11 -5.53
CA GLU A 161 6.71 -9.47 -5.00
C GLU A 161 8.18 -9.88 -4.96
N THR A 162 8.92 -9.70 -6.06
CA THR A 162 10.34 -10.07 -6.13
C THR A 162 11.23 -9.25 -5.20
N VAL A 163 10.84 -8.00 -4.87
CA VAL A 163 11.56 -7.15 -3.91
C VAL A 163 11.37 -7.70 -2.50
N TYR A 164 10.14 -8.06 -2.14
CA TYR A 164 9.82 -8.59 -0.81
C TYR A 164 10.45 -9.97 -0.58
N GLN A 165 10.48 -10.82 -1.62
CA GLN A 165 11.18 -12.12 -1.57
C GLN A 165 12.67 -11.96 -1.25
N LYS A 166 13.36 -10.97 -1.85
CA LYS A 166 14.77 -10.68 -1.57
C LYS A 166 15.02 -10.24 -0.12
N VAL A 167 14.02 -9.68 0.56
CA VAL A 167 14.11 -9.31 1.99
C VAL A 167 13.81 -10.51 2.89
N GLY A 168 13.18 -11.57 2.36
CA GLY A 168 12.89 -12.81 3.08
C GLY A 168 11.40 -13.11 3.25
N PHE A 169 10.50 -12.29 2.68
CA PHE A 169 9.07 -12.60 2.68
C PHE A 169 8.80 -13.81 1.80
N ARG A 170 7.93 -14.71 2.26
CA ARG A 170 7.39 -15.80 1.46
C ARG A 170 5.94 -15.54 1.10
N LYS A 171 5.55 -15.93 -0.11
CA LYS A 171 4.15 -15.92 -0.55
C LYS A 171 3.38 -17.03 0.17
N ILE A 172 2.19 -16.71 0.67
CA ILE A 172 1.30 -17.67 1.33
C ILE A 172 -0.04 -17.84 0.64
N MET A 173 -0.50 -16.85 -0.12
CA MET A 173 -1.78 -16.92 -0.84
C MET A 173 -1.83 -15.89 -1.97
N GLU A 174 -2.70 -16.12 -2.95
CA GLU A 174 -3.08 -15.11 -3.93
C GLU A 174 -4.46 -14.53 -3.59
N TYR A 175 -4.60 -13.23 -3.78
CA TYR A 175 -5.90 -12.60 -3.92
C TYR A 175 -6.21 -12.38 -5.40
N GLN A 176 -7.43 -12.70 -5.80
CA GLN A 176 -7.98 -12.33 -7.09
C GLN A 176 -8.70 -10.99 -6.99
N CYS A 177 -8.35 -10.04 -7.85
CA CYS A 177 -9.06 -8.76 -7.97
C CYS A 177 -10.33 -8.91 -8.82
N PHE A 178 -11.38 -8.22 -8.40
CA PHE A 178 -12.63 -8.01 -9.14
C PHE A 178 -13.07 -6.55 -9.04
N ASP A 179 -13.54 -5.99 -10.15
CA ASP A 179 -13.98 -4.60 -10.25
C ASP A 179 -15.44 -4.53 -10.77
N SER A 180 -16.27 -3.70 -10.14
CA SER A 180 -17.58 -3.30 -10.70
C SER A 180 -17.38 -2.22 -11.76
N GLU A 181 -17.74 -2.50 -13.01
CA GLU A 181 -17.67 -1.52 -14.10
C GLU A 181 -18.99 -0.78 -14.32
N VAL A 182 -20.10 -1.28 -13.76
CA VAL A 182 -21.44 -0.68 -13.86
C VAL A 182 -22.13 -0.68 -12.50
N ASP A 183 -23.14 0.18 -12.35
CA ASP A 183 -24.06 0.11 -11.22
C ASP A 183 -24.91 -1.17 -11.35
N MET A 184 -25.21 -1.79 -10.21
CA MET A 184 -26.00 -3.02 -10.13
C MET A 184 -27.14 -2.85 -9.15
N ASP A 185 -28.31 -3.38 -9.52
CA ASP A 185 -29.46 -3.40 -8.64
C ASP A 185 -29.24 -4.36 -7.47
N PHE A 186 -29.69 -3.95 -6.29
CA PHE A 186 -29.62 -4.77 -5.09
C PHE A 186 -30.86 -4.60 -4.25
N ASN A 187 -31.47 -5.74 -3.92
CA ASN A 187 -32.60 -5.81 -3.02
C ASN A 187 -32.11 -6.23 -1.64
N TYR A 188 -32.37 -5.39 -0.64
CA TYR A 188 -32.04 -5.71 0.74
C TYR A 188 -32.85 -6.93 1.19
N THR A 189 -32.17 -7.84 1.89
CA THR A 189 -32.83 -8.94 2.59
C THR A 189 -33.28 -8.50 3.97
N ASN A 190 -34.33 -9.13 4.51
CA ASN A 190 -34.79 -8.87 5.88
C ASN A 190 -33.73 -9.23 6.94
N SER A 191 -32.72 -10.03 6.57
CA SER A 191 -31.60 -10.44 7.40
C SER A 191 -30.51 -9.37 7.50
N MET A 192 -30.61 -8.25 6.78
CA MET A 192 -29.59 -7.20 6.79
C MET A 192 -30.04 -5.95 7.54
N ARG A 193 -29.15 -5.42 8.36
CA ARG A 193 -29.32 -4.09 8.98
C ARG A 193 -27.99 -3.42 9.26
N ARG A 194 -28.06 -2.11 9.54
CA ARG A 194 -26.94 -1.33 10.04
C ARG A 194 -26.40 -1.91 11.34
N LEU A 195 -25.07 -1.88 11.48
CA LEU A 195 -24.38 -2.27 12.69
C LEU A 195 -24.64 -1.26 13.82
N LYS A 196 -24.69 -1.77 15.04
CA LYS A 196 -24.88 -1.02 16.28
C LYS A 196 -23.78 -1.41 17.26
N LYS A 197 -23.58 -0.59 18.30
CA LYS A 197 -22.58 -0.88 19.34
C LYS A 197 -22.78 -2.23 20.02
N SER A 198 -24.02 -2.69 20.15
CA SER A 198 -24.36 -4.02 20.70
C SER A 198 -23.80 -5.18 19.86
N ASP A 199 -23.42 -4.94 18.61
CA ASP A 199 -22.92 -5.97 17.69
C ASP A 199 -21.39 -6.11 17.73
N LEU A 200 -20.68 -5.18 18.40
CA LEU A 200 -19.21 -5.07 18.36
C LEU A 200 -18.49 -6.32 18.87
N GLU A 201 -18.95 -6.91 19.97
CA GLU A 201 -18.37 -8.16 20.50
C GLU A 201 -18.34 -9.28 19.46
N SER A 202 -19.45 -9.46 18.73
CA SER A 202 -19.53 -10.45 17.65
C SER A 202 -18.62 -10.11 16.47
N ILE A 203 -18.49 -8.81 16.13
CA ILE A 203 -17.58 -8.34 15.07
C ILE A 203 -16.13 -8.63 15.45
N TYR A 204 -15.70 -8.27 16.67
CA TYR A 204 -14.34 -8.51 17.16
C TYR A 204 -14.00 -9.99 17.15
N LYS A 205 -14.93 -10.84 17.62
CA LYS A 205 -14.76 -12.28 17.64
C LYS A 205 -14.57 -12.84 16.23
N LEU A 206 -15.48 -12.51 15.30
CA LEU A 206 -15.39 -12.98 13.91
C LEU A 206 -14.10 -12.48 13.23
N ASP A 207 -13.73 -11.23 13.44
CA ASP A 207 -12.51 -10.65 12.88
C ASP A 207 -11.26 -11.35 13.40
N LYS A 208 -11.17 -11.58 14.71
CA LYS A 208 -10.04 -12.26 15.35
C LYS A 208 -9.95 -13.72 14.92
N GLU A 209 -11.07 -14.43 14.80
CA GLU A 209 -11.11 -15.82 14.34
C GLU A 209 -10.76 -15.95 12.86
N THR A 210 -11.05 -14.93 12.05
CA THR A 210 -10.74 -14.92 10.61
C THR A 210 -9.30 -14.50 10.33
N ASN A 211 -8.79 -13.49 11.03
CA ASN A 211 -7.50 -12.88 10.70
C ASN A 211 -6.39 -13.27 11.67
N GLY A 212 -6.72 -13.73 12.88
CA GLY A 212 -5.74 -14.00 13.93
C GLY A 212 -5.15 -12.71 14.55
N GLU A 213 -5.64 -11.53 14.19
CA GLU A 213 -5.07 -10.22 14.52
C GLU A 213 -5.98 -9.44 15.48
N ASN A 214 -5.41 -8.54 16.29
CA ASN A 214 -6.22 -7.58 17.05
C ASN A 214 -6.45 -6.31 16.21
N ARG A 215 -7.64 -6.21 15.61
CA ARG A 215 -8.02 -5.07 14.74
C ARG A 215 -9.14 -4.21 15.32
N ILE A 216 -9.35 -4.26 16.64
CA ILE A 216 -10.41 -3.49 17.34
C ILE A 216 -10.31 -2.00 17.01
N HIS A 217 -9.10 -1.44 17.04
CA HIS A 217 -8.84 -0.03 16.72
C HIS A 217 -9.33 0.39 15.31
N LEU A 218 -9.23 -0.48 14.31
CA LEU A 218 -9.77 -0.23 12.98
C LEU A 218 -11.30 -0.43 12.96
N ILE A 219 -11.79 -1.49 13.59
CA ILE A 219 -13.22 -1.78 13.64
C ILE A 219 -13.98 -0.63 14.30
N ASP A 220 -13.52 -0.14 15.45
CA ASP A 220 -14.13 0.97 16.19
C ASP A 220 -14.21 2.25 15.36
N LYS A 221 -13.20 2.49 14.52
CA LYS A 221 -13.14 3.64 13.62
C LYS A 221 -14.18 3.59 12.50
N TYR A 222 -14.56 2.40 12.03
CA TYR A 222 -15.37 2.25 10.81
C TYR A 222 -16.73 1.53 10.98
N PHE A 223 -17.01 0.87 12.11
CA PHE A 223 -18.20 0.01 12.29
C PHE A 223 -19.52 0.74 12.10
N ALA A 224 -19.61 2.02 12.49
CA ALA A 224 -20.84 2.82 12.40
C ALA A 224 -21.34 2.93 10.95
N THR A 225 -20.43 2.79 9.99
CA THR A 225 -20.75 2.79 8.57
C THR A 225 -21.10 1.41 8.00
N GLY A 226 -21.02 0.35 8.79
CA GLY A 226 -21.18 -1.03 8.33
C GLY A 226 -22.59 -1.59 8.39
N THR A 227 -22.74 -2.74 7.74
CA THR A 227 -23.96 -3.53 7.63
C THR A 227 -23.67 -4.95 8.09
N GLY A 228 -24.53 -5.50 8.94
CA GLY A 228 -24.45 -6.89 9.39
C GLY A 228 -25.51 -7.76 8.69
N TYR A 229 -25.20 -9.06 8.60
CA TYR A 229 -26.14 -10.11 8.25
C TYR A 229 -26.50 -10.91 9.50
N PHE A 230 -27.79 -11.12 9.73
CA PHE A 230 -28.33 -11.67 10.98
C PHE A 230 -29.15 -12.92 10.72
N ASN A 231 -29.11 -13.87 11.66
CA ASN A 231 -30.01 -15.02 11.66
C ASN A 231 -31.43 -14.62 12.13
N ASN A 232 -32.35 -15.59 12.15
CA ASN A 232 -33.73 -15.36 12.60
C ASN A 232 -33.82 -14.94 14.08
N ASP A 233 -32.84 -15.33 14.90
CA ASP A 233 -32.73 -14.97 16.31
C ASP A 233 -32.07 -13.58 16.52
N LYS A 234 -31.80 -12.85 15.43
CA LYS A 234 -31.17 -11.52 15.40
C LYS A 234 -29.72 -11.49 15.91
N GLU A 235 -29.05 -12.64 15.91
CA GLU A 235 -27.63 -12.74 16.18
C GLU A 235 -26.84 -12.36 14.93
N LEU A 236 -25.78 -11.56 15.11
CA LEU A 236 -24.88 -11.20 14.01
C LEU A 236 -24.13 -12.46 13.57
N LEU A 237 -24.33 -12.85 12.31
CA LEU A 237 -23.51 -13.87 11.69
C LEU A 237 -22.25 -13.22 11.11
N GLU A 238 -22.42 -12.21 10.26
CA GLU A 238 -21.39 -11.74 9.32
C GLU A 238 -21.49 -10.22 9.09
N PHE A 239 -20.45 -9.58 8.54
CA PHE A 239 -20.48 -8.12 8.38
C PHE A 239 -19.72 -7.59 7.16
N TYR A 240 -20.14 -6.39 6.74
CA TYR A 240 -19.50 -5.55 5.75
C TYR A 240 -19.19 -4.16 6.33
N LEU A 241 -17.91 -3.75 6.27
CA LEU A 241 -17.44 -2.41 6.66
C LEU A 241 -16.99 -1.61 5.43
N PRO A 242 -17.86 -0.82 4.78
CA PRO A 242 -17.59 -0.16 3.49
C PRO A 242 -16.39 0.80 3.52
N HIS A 243 -16.17 1.48 4.63
CA HIS A 243 -15.12 2.50 4.75
C HIS A 243 -13.83 1.99 5.41
N LEU A 244 -13.78 0.72 5.83
CA LEU A 244 -12.52 0.11 6.22
C LEU A 244 -11.74 -0.23 4.93
N GLY A 245 -10.92 0.73 4.53
CA GLY A 245 -10.12 0.75 3.30
C GLY A 245 -10.97 0.57 2.02
N ARG A 246 -10.97 -0.61 1.42
CA ARG A 246 -11.70 -0.97 0.19
C ARG A 246 -13.05 -1.64 0.46
N GLY A 247 -13.45 -1.76 1.72
CA GLY A 247 -14.67 -2.43 2.10
C GLY A 247 -14.42 -3.87 2.51
N LEU A 248 -14.17 -4.09 3.80
CA LEU A 248 -13.95 -5.40 4.41
C LEU A 248 -15.27 -6.18 4.46
N VAL A 249 -15.30 -7.41 3.94
CA VAL A 249 -16.43 -8.34 4.08
C VAL A 249 -15.89 -9.64 4.68
N LEU A 250 -16.36 -9.98 5.88
CA LEU A 250 -16.05 -11.24 6.55
C LEU A 250 -17.32 -12.07 6.70
N SER A 251 -17.22 -13.35 6.38
CA SER A 251 -18.33 -14.28 6.44
C SER A 251 -17.91 -15.73 6.65
N LYS A 252 -18.45 -16.44 7.63
CA LYS A 252 -18.30 -17.91 7.74
C LYS A 252 -19.31 -18.67 6.89
N ASP A 253 -20.50 -18.11 6.72
CA ASP A 253 -21.53 -18.65 5.83
C ASP A 253 -21.38 -18.10 4.41
N SER A 254 -21.44 -18.97 3.39
CA SER A 254 -21.21 -18.53 2.02
C SER A 254 -22.37 -17.72 1.45
N LYS A 255 -23.61 -18.02 1.84
CA LYS A 255 -24.79 -17.28 1.35
C LYS A 255 -24.78 -15.85 1.89
N ALA A 256 -24.55 -15.68 3.18
CA ALA A 256 -24.43 -14.37 3.81
C ALA A 256 -23.27 -13.55 3.21
N GLY A 257 -22.12 -14.18 2.98
CA GLY A 257 -20.95 -13.53 2.37
C GLY A 257 -21.22 -13.05 0.95
N ILE A 258 -21.91 -13.86 0.14
CA ILE A 258 -22.35 -13.52 -1.21
C ILE A 258 -23.34 -12.34 -1.19
N GLU A 259 -24.33 -12.34 -0.28
CA GLU A 259 -25.28 -11.24 -0.18
C GLU A 259 -24.59 -9.91 0.20
N LEU A 260 -23.62 -9.95 1.12
CA LEU A 260 -22.82 -8.78 1.47
C LEU A 260 -21.90 -8.32 0.32
N LEU A 261 -21.38 -9.25 -0.49
CA LEU A 261 -20.64 -8.91 -1.72
C LEU A 261 -21.52 -8.21 -2.75
N LYS A 262 -22.76 -8.69 -2.96
CA LYS A 262 -23.72 -8.01 -3.84
C LYS A 262 -23.97 -6.58 -3.38
N LEU A 263 -24.22 -6.37 -2.08
CA LEU A 263 -24.38 -5.04 -1.49
C LEU A 263 -23.15 -4.16 -1.76
N LYS A 264 -21.94 -4.68 -1.54
CA LYS A 264 -20.69 -3.96 -1.79
C LYS A 264 -20.57 -3.53 -3.26
N HIS A 265 -20.93 -4.40 -4.19
CA HIS A 265 -20.71 -4.18 -5.62
C HIS A 265 -21.85 -3.43 -6.33
N THR A 266 -22.81 -2.86 -5.60
CA THR A 266 -23.94 -2.07 -6.14
C THR A 266 -23.55 -0.86 -6.99
N LYS A 267 -22.36 -0.31 -6.79
CA LYS A 267 -21.88 0.89 -7.50
C LYS A 267 -20.67 0.58 -8.37
N GLN A 268 -20.60 1.24 -9.52
CA GLN A 268 -19.41 1.21 -10.35
C GLN A 268 -18.18 1.73 -9.58
N GLY A 269 -17.00 1.23 -9.92
CA GLY A 269 -15.74 1.59 -9.29
C GLY A 269 -15.42 0.84 -7.99
N MET A 270 -16.29 -0.08 -7.56
CA MET A 270 -16.05 -0.91 -6.38
C MET A 270 -15.07 -2.03 -6.70
N ARG A 271 -13.98 -2.10 -5.93
CA ARG A 271 -12.93 -3.13 -6.03
C ARG A 271 -12.95 -4.07 -4.84
N THR A 272 -12.79 -5.35 -5.11
CA THR A 272 -12.56 -6.39 -4.11
C THR A 272 -11.33 -7.20 -4.47
N LEU A 273 -10.52 -7.51 -3.47
CA LEU A 273 -9.54 -8.58 -3.53
C LEU A 273 -10.01 -9.70 -2.61
N LEU A 274 -10.10 -10.91 -3.16
CA LEU A 274 -10.66 -12.08 -2.52
C LEU A 274 -9.62 -13.22 -2.55
N PRO A 275 -9.26 -13.86 -1.41
CA PRO A 275 -8.31 -14.97 -1.42
C PRO A 275 -8.80 -16.11 -2.30
N ILE A 276 -7.94 -16.68 -3.14
CA ILE A 276 -8.37 -17.74 -4.08
C ILE A 276 -8.93 -19.00 -3.38
N ASP A 277 -8.58 -19.22 -2.11
CA ASP A 277 -9.12 -20.31 -1.27
C ASP A 277 -10.59 -20.12 -0.88
N ASN A 278 -11.13 -18.90 -0.97
CA ASN A 278 -12.57 -18.67 -0.90
C ASN A 278 -13.19 -18.92 -2.29
N GLY A 279 -13.21 -20.19 -2.68
CA GLY A 279 -13.72 -20.62 -3.99
C GLY A 279 -15.18 -20.24 -4.23
N GLU A 280 -16.02 -20.25 -3.20
CA GLU A 280 -17.43 -19.82 -3.28
C GLU A 280 -17.53 -18.34 -3.70
N GLY A 281 -16.75 -17.46 -3.06
CA GLY A 281 -16.69 -16.04 -3.39
C GLY A 281 -16.12 -15.78 -4.78
N VAL A 282 -15.04 -16.47 -5.17
CA VAL A 282 -14.45 -16.37 -6.52
C VAL A 282 -15.46 -16.78 -7.58
N ASN A 283 -16.04 -17.98 -7.46
CA ASN A 283 -16.99 -18.53 -8.42
C ASN A 283 -18.23 -17.65 -8.54
N PHE A 284 -18.73 -17.13 -7.40
CA PHE A 284 -19.82 -16.18 -7.40
C PHE A 284 -19.48 -14.94 -8.23
N LEU A 285 -18.38 -14.23 -7.93
CA LEU A 285 -18.05 -12.98 -8.63
C LEU A 285 -17.80 -13.20 -10.13
N GLU A 286 -17.23 -14.34 -10.52
CA GLU A 286 -17.09 -14.72 -11.93
C GLU A 286 -18.45 -14.94 -12.61
N SER A 287 -19.35 -15.70 -11.98
CA SER A 287 -20.71 -15.93 -12.50
C SER A 287 -21.60 -14.68 -12.47
N TYR A 288 -21.29 -13.75 -11.55
CA TYR A 288 -21.98 -12.47 -11.40
C TYR A 288 -21.56 -11.47 -12.50
N GLY A 289 -20.58 -11.83 -13.34
CA GLY A 289 -20.15 -11.03 -14.47
C GLY A 289 -19.16 -9.93 -14.12
N LEU A 290 -18.56 -9.94 -12.92
CA LEU A 290 -17.53 -8.97 -12.57
C LEU A 290 -16.24 -9.23 -13.34
N LYS A 291 -15.57 -8.14 -13.74
CA LYS A 291 -14.31 -8.24 -14.45
C LYS A 291 -13.19 -8.73 -13.53
N LYS A 292 -12.55 -9.81 -13.95
CA LYS A 292 -11.37 -10.37 -13.31
C LYS A 292 -10.16 -9.45 -13.57
N GLY A 293 -9.58 -8.93 -12.50
CA GLY A 293 -8.40 -8.08 -12.53
C GLY A 293 -7.10 -8.85 -12.29
N VAL A 294 -6.07 -8.11 -11.90
CA VAL A 294 -4.76 -8.65 -11.52
C VAL A 294 -4.83 -9.52 -10.27
N LYS A 295 -3.82 -10.36 -10.08
CA LYS A 295 -3.61 -11.12 -8.84
C LYS A 295 -2.54 -10.46 -8.00
N TRP A 296 -2.76 -10.39 -6.69
CA TRP A 296 -1.77 -9.89 -5.73
C TRP A 296 -1.44 -10.98 -4.71
N SER A 297 -0.20 -10.99 -4.23
CA SER A 297 0.31 -12.04 -3.36
C SER A 297 0.26 -11.59 -1.90
N ARG A 298 -0.46 -12.32 -1.05
CA ARG A 298 -0.27 -12.21 0.41
C ARG A 298 1.10 -12.79 0.74
N MET A 299 1.92 -12.01 1.45
CA MET A 299 3.23 -12.47 1.87
C MET A 299 3.45 -12.28 3.36
N ILE A 300 4.30 -13.12 3.93
CA ILE A 300 4.61 -13.13 5.36
C ILE A 300 6.11 -13.24 5.61
N LEU A 301 6.57 -12.61 6.68
CA LEU A 301 7.88 -12.78 7.29
C LEU A 301 7.68 -12.98 8.80
N GLY A 302 8.34 -13.97 9.39
CA GLY A 302 8.19 -14.32 10.80
C GLY A 302 7.14 -15.40 11.07
N LYS A 303 6.49 -15.34 12.24
CA LYS A 303 5.53 -16.35 12.70
C LYS A 303 4.23 -16.29 11.89
N GLU A 304 3.62 -17.45 11.65
CA GLU A 304 2.29 -17.52 11.02
C GLU A 304 1.19 -17.09 11.99
N ASN A 305 0.26 -16.27 11.51
CA ASN A 305 -0.99 -15.97 12.20
C ASN A 305 -2.07 -17.00 11.82
N LYS A 306 -3.06 -17.18 12.70
CA LYS A 306 -4.25 -18.01 12.46
C LYS A 306 -5.20 -17.31 11.48
N TRP A 307 -4.78 -17.17 10.24
CA TRP A 307 -5.53 -16.54 9.16
C TRP A 307 -6.35 -17.58 8.40
N ASN A 308 -7.64 -17.34 8.23
CA ASN A 308 -8.56 -18.20 7.49
C ASN A 308 -9.06 -17.49 6.23
N PRO A 309 -8.44 -17.75 5.06
CA PRO A 309 -8.81 -17.07 3.82
C PRO A 309 -10.24 -17.37 3.36
N LYS A 310 -10.82 -18.51 3.76
CA LYS A 310 -12.16 -18.92 3.34
C LYS A 310 -13.26 -17.99 3.86
N TYR A 311 -12.99 -17.26 4.94
CA TYR A 311 -13.97 -16.36 5.55
C TYR A 311 -13.85 -14.91 5.06
N ILE A 312 -12.93 -14.64 4.12
CA ILE A 312 -12.71 -13.29 3.60
C ILE A 312 -13.36 -13.21 2.23
N TYR A 313 -14.44 -12.43 2.15
CA TYR A 313 -15.15 -12.13 0.92
C TYR A 313 -14.66 -10.81 0.33
N SER A 314 -14.06 -9.94 1.12
CA SER A 314 -13.24 -8.84 0.62
C SER A 314 -12.26 -8.42 1.70
N TYR A 315 -11.01 -8.18 1.31
CA TYR A 315 -10.04 -7.54 2.19
C TYR A 315 -10.45 -6.10 2.58
N GLY A 316 -9.85 -5.58 3.66
CA GLY A 316 -9.93 -4.17 4.02
C GLY A 316 -8.96 -3.31 3.19
N GLY A 317 -7.79 -3.80 2.81
CA GLY A 317 -6.80 -3.06 2.03
C GLY A 317 -5.43 -3.71 2.05
N GLY A 318 -4.45 -3.10 1.38
CA GLY A 318 -3.07 -3.62 1.34
C GLY A 318 -2.36 -3.66 2.70
N TYR A 319 -2.92 -2.97 3.70
CA TYR A 319 -2.46 -2.89 5.09
C TYR A 319 -3.36 -3.65 6.07
N CYS A 320 -4.44 -4.28 5.58
CA CYS A 320 -5.45 -4.93 6.41
C CYS A 320 -6.27 -5.87 5.52
N GLY A 321 -5.79 -7.10 5.33
CA GLY A 321 -6.45 -8.08 4.48
C GLY A 321 -6.28 -9.48 5.01
#